data_AF-A0A2T4TIA0-F1
#
_entry.id   AF-A0A2T4TIA0-F1
#
_cell.length_a   1.000
_cell.length_b   1.000
_cell.length_c   1.000
_cell.angle_alpha   90.00
_cell.angle_beta   90.00
_cell.angle_gamma   90.00
#
_symmetry.space_group_name_H-M   'P 1'
#
loop_
_entity.id
_entity.type
_entity.pdbx_description
1 polymer ?
#
loop_
_entity_poly.entity_id
_entity_poly.type
_entity_poly.pdbx_seq_one_letter_code
_entity_poly.pdbx_strand_id
1 'polypeptide(L)'
;MEKTSENPQQIETQDNKNDKNKATPAYTQQQLEANTQIKGFLAIYLLTAIIGVVYSLFLGLKAYNILGEDLSSNIAIANIFTIFTLCYTGVYTIYAFIKRKANAVFYAKTYAGLMLFANILILITSLTEGHLTADCLVYLGGLCLGISWMGYLFVSTKVKELVHSACRNAPQMNRAVIIGLFTTSVVLFLLGTPDLVMNFTTKAKQKKEMLSRKLQPNQRTNGVFIFTIPKGFTCNRQQPKKKLPIDPLFELHNKYVGGAGLTAFYLSDEYTEKVYWSWEKGILKSFDDVSPQLIAEGQEKINGNTCTYRIRKIEKKGETIFWRYCILIDKKKEKGCIISAFDNGVSVGYITELTKSIKFE
;
A
#
# COMPACT_ATOMS: atom_id res chain seq x y z
N MET A 1 47.49 -62.70 51.94
CA MET A 1 47.26 -61.95 50.69
C MET A 1 46.01 -61.11 50.89
N GLU A 2 46.08 -59.89 50.37
CA GLU A 2 45.28 -58.64 50.47
C GLU A 2 43.87 -58.52 51.06
N LYS A 3 43.61 -57.25 51.40
CA LYS A 3 42.61 -56.55 52.21
C LYS A 3 41.21 -56.31 51.55
N THR A 4 40.17 -56.43 52.39
CA THR A 4 39.11 -55.44 52.75
C THR A 4 38.02 -54.95 51.75
N SER A 5 36.82 -54.76 52.35
CA SER A 5 35.67 -53.85 52.05
C SER A 5 34.61 -54.32 51.04
N GLU A 6 33.29 -54.07 51.18
CA GLU A 6 32.42 -53.57 52.26
C GLU A 6 30.93 -53.63 51.79
N ASN A 7 30.02 -54.00 52.70
CA ASN A 7 28.65 -53.46 52.93
C ASN A 7 27.47 -53.70 51.91
N PRO A 8 26.18 -53.45 52.30
CA PRO A 8 25.17 -54.50 52.48
C PRO A 8 23.88 -54.30 51.65
N GLN A 9 23.07 -55.34 51.49
CA GLN A 9 21.76 -55.27 50.84
C GLN A 9 20.60 -55.58 51.80
N GLN A 10 19.59 -54.71 51.69
CA GLN A 10 18.14 -54.94 51.81
C GLN A 10 17.48 -55.01 53.20
N ILE A 11 16.61 -54.02 53.43
CA ILE A 11 15.43 -54.10 54.28
C ILE A 11 14.22 -53.98 53.35
N GLU A 12 13.35 -55.00 53.39
CA GLU A 12 11.99 -54.99 52.88
C GLU A 12 11.08 -54.11 53.74
N THR A 13 10.10 -53.47 53.13
CA THR A 13 8.76 -53.34 53.74
C THR A 13 7.71 -53.16 52.65
N GLN A 14 6.81 -54.14 52.54
CA GLN A 14 5.47 -53.95 51.97
C GLN A 14 4.66 -53.07 52.92
N ASP A 15 3.93 -52.07 52.41
CA ASP A 15 2.49 -52.05 52.67
C ASP A 15 1.68 -51.14 51.71
N ASN A 16 0.51 -51.68 51.38
CA ASN A 16 -0.76 -51.11 50.96
C ASN A 16 -0.97 -50.26 49.68
N LYS A 17 -1.88 -50.81 48.87
CA LYS A 17 -2.69 -50.22 47.79
C LYS A 17 -3.75 -49.27 48.33
N ASN A 18 -4.25 -48.44 47.41
CA ASN A 18 -5.47 -47.62 47.45
C ASN A 18 -5.34 -46.23 48.10
N ASP A 19 -4.90 -45.27 47.30
CA ASP A 19 -5.73 -44.10 46.98
C ASP A 19 -4.97 -43.19 46.00
N LYS A 20 -5.48 -43.04 44.77
CA LYS A 20 -5.24 -41.88 43.88
C LYS A 20 -6.00 -42.02 42.57
N ASN A 21 -7.33 -42.00 42.68
CA ASN A 21 -8.19 -41.57 41.59
C ASN A 21 -9.18 -40.53 42.14
N LYS A 22 -8.73 -39.28 42.27
CA LYS A 22 -9.54 -38.07 42.04
C LYS A 22 -8.71 -36.81 42.18
N ALA A 23 -8.94 -35.90 41.24
CA ALA A 23 -8.59 -34.48 41.23
C ALA A 23 -7.14 -34.10 40.90
N THR A 24 -6.77 -34.12 39.61
CA THR A 24 -5.89 -33.06 39.06
C THR A 24 -5.96 -32.98 37.51
N PRO A 25 -6.86 -32.16 36.95
CA PRO A 25 -6.46 -31.39 35.76
C PRO A 25 -6.79 -29.89 35.83
N ALA A 26 -7.62 -29.44 36.79
CA ALA A 26 -8.00 -28.04 36.93
C ALA A 26 -6.95 -27.17 37.66
N TYR A 27 -6.10 -27.78 38.48
CA TYR A 27 -5.12 -27.07 39.32
C TYR A 27 -3.98 -26.42 38.50
N THR A 28 -3.69 -26.90 37.29
CA THR A 28 -2.50 -26.48 36.52
C THR A 28 -2.74 -25.26 35.61
N GLN A 29 -3.95 -25.08 35.05
CA GLN A 29 -4.23 -23.92 34.19
C GLN A 29 -4.45 -22.63 34.98
N GLN A 30 -5.16 -22.72 36.10
CA GLN A 30 -5.53 -21.56 36.92
C GLN A 30 -4.33 -20.98 37.70
N GLN A 31 -3.38 -21.83 38.12
CA GLN A 31 -2.12 -21.37 38.70
C GLN A 31 -1.13 -20.81 37.66
N LEU A 32 -1.15 -21.32 36.42
CA LEU A 32 -0.38 -20.74 35.33
C LEU A 32 -0.92 -19.35 34.97
N GLU A 33 -2.25 -19.18 34.95
CA GLU A 33 -2.92 -17.89 34.79
C GLU A 33 -2.51 -16.85 35.84
N ALA A 34 -2.33 -17.27 37.10
CA ALA A 34 -2.02 -16.38 38.22
C ALA A 34 -0.54 -15.94 38.31
N ASN A 35 0.43 -16.73 37.85
CA ASN A 35 1.85 -16.53 38.23
C ASN A 35 2.82 -16.10 37.11
N THR A 36 2.39 -15.92 35.87
CA THR A 36 3.31 -15.51 34.77
C THR A 36 2.78 -14.31 34.01
N GLN A 37 3.23 -13.12 34.37
CA GLN A 37 2.88 -11.87 33.68
C GLN A 37 3.50 -11.86 32.27
N ILE A 38 2.71 -11.56 31.23
CA ILE A 38 3.23 -11.37 29.87
C ILE A 38 4.15 -10.14 29.88
N LYS A 39 5.46 -10.35 29.76
CA LYS A 39 6.49 -9.32 29.92
C LYS A 39 7.57 -9.42 28.84
N GLY A 40 8.29 -8.32 28.64
CA GLY A 40 9.42 -8.25 27.71
C GLY A 40 9.00 -8.36 26.24
N PHE A 41 9.83 -8.99 25.42
CA PHE A 41 9.64 -9.07 23.96
C PHE A 41 8.31 -9.70 23.52
N LEU A 42 7.71 -10.58 24.32
CA LEU A 42 6.40 -11.15 24.00
C LEU A 42 5.28 -10.10 24.10
N ALA A 43 5.36 -9.18 25.07
CA ALA A 43 4.42 -8.07 25.17
C ALA A 43 4.55 -7.11 23.99
N ILE A 44 5.80 -6.84 23.55
CA ILE A 44 6.08 -6.01 22.37
C ILE A 44 5.54 -6.68 21.10
N TYR A 45 5.73 -8.00 20.95
CA TYR A 45 5.15 -8.76 19.83
C TYR A 45 3.63 -8.62 19.80
N LEU A 46 2.94 -8.83 20.94
CA LEU A 46 1.48 -8.72 21.00
C LEU A 46 0.99 -7.29 20.71
N LEU A 47 1.73 -6.27 21.17
CA LEU A 47 1.44 -4.89 20.82
C LEU A 47 1.55 -4.64 19.31
N THR A 48 2.61 -5.13 18.66
CA THR A 48 2.74 -5.01 17.20
C THR A 48 1.67 -5.81 16.46
N ALA A 49 1.22 -6.95 17.00
CA ALA A 49 0.08 -7.69 16.45
C ALA A 49 -1.22 -6.88 16.55
N ILE A 50 -1.50 -6.23 17.69
CA ILE A 50 -2.67 -5.35 17.85
C ILE A 50 -2.63 -4.21 16.84
N ILE A 51 -1.50 -3.50 16.76
CA ILE A 51 -1.33 -2.40 15.80
C ILE A 51 -1.51 -2.90 14.36
N GLY A 52 -0.93 -4.06 14.01
CA GLY A 52 -1.06 -4.66 12.69
C GLY A 52 -2.49 -5.04 12.32
N VAL A 53 -3.28 -5.58 13.27
CA VAL A 53 -4.70 -5.90 13.05
C VAL A 53 -5.50 -4.62 12.83
N VAL A 54 -5.33 -3.61 13.67
CA VAL A 54 -6.04 -2.32 13.53
C VAL A 54 -5.70 -1.65 12.20
N TYR A 55 -4.41 -1.65 11.82
CA TYR A 55 -3.96 -1.10 10.56
C TYR A 55 -4.54 -1.86 9.36
N SER A 56 -4.56 -3.19 9.42
CA SER A 56 -5.15 -4.03 8.36
C SER A 56 -6.65 -3.77 8.19
N LEU A 57 -7.39 -3.61 9.30
CA LEU A 57 -8.82 -3.24 9.26
C LEU A 57 -9.03 -1.85 8.64
N PHE A 58 -8.20 -0.88 9.00
CA PHE A 58 -8.27 0.47 8.42
C PHE A 58 -8.01 0.45 6.91
N LEU A 59 -7.01 -0.32 6.45
CA LEU A 59 -6.76 -0.52 5.03
C LEU A 59 -7.93 -1.22 4.33
N GLY A 60 -8.52 -2.24 4.95
CA GLY A 60 -9.70 -2.93 4.42
C GLY A 60 -10.91 -2.00 4.24
N LEU A 61 -11.15 -1.11 5.22
CA LEU A 61 -12.23 -0.11 5.14
C LEU A 61 -11.98 0.94 4.06
N LYS A 62 -10.72 1.41 3.91
CA LYS A 62 -10.35 2.30 2.81
C LYS A 62 -10.54 1.65 1.45
N ALA A 63 -10.09 0.41 1.31
CA ALA A 63 -10.30 -0.36 0.10
C ALA A 63 -11.81 -0.45 -0.20
N TYR A 64 -12.64 -0.85 0.78
CA TYR A 64 -14.09 -0.97 0.58
C TYR A 64 -14.77 0.33 0.12
N ASN A 65 -14.37 1.50 0.66
CA ASN A 65 -14.91 2.79 0.26
C ASN A 65 -14.48 3.25 -1.15
N ILE A 66 -13.36 2.74 -1.67
CA ILE A 66 -12.84 3.04 -3.01
C ILE A 66 -13.35 2.02 -4.04
N LEU A 67 -13.57 0.78 -3.61
CA LEU A 67 -13.93 -0.38 -4.42
C LEU A 67 -15.39 -0.39 -4.94
N GLY A 68 -16.16 0.70 -4.77
CA GLY A 68 -17.50 0.81 -5.35
C GLY A 68 -17.52 0.73 -6.88
N GLU A 69 -16.40 1.01 -7.56
CA GLU A 69 -16.30 0.97 -9.04
C GLU A 69 -15.27 -0.05 -9.59
N ASP A 70 -14.26 -0.48 -8.81
CA ASP A 70 -13.13 -1.33 -9.27
C ASP A 70 -13.12 -2.79 -8.73
N LEU A 71 -14.24 -3.29 -8.17
CA LEU A 71 -14.35 -4.66 -7.62
C LEU A 71 -14.26 -5.79 -8.68
N SER A 72 -13.92 -5.49 -9.94
CA SER A 72 -13.85 -6.48 -11.01
C SER A 72 -12.51 -7.24 -11.08
N SER A 73 -11.47 -6.79 -10.37
CA SER A 73 -10.15 -7.45 -10.42
C SER A 73 -9.98 -8.54 -9.37
N ASN A 74 -9.56 -9.73 -9.79
CA ASN A 74 -9.23 -10.85 -8.90
C ASN A 74 -8.20 -10.47 -7.82
N ILE A 75 -7.30 -9.51 -8.10
CA ILE A 75 -6.31 -9.01 -7.13
C ILE A 75 -6.98 -8.21 -6.01
N ALA A 76 -7.97 -7.38 -6.32
CA ALA A 76 -8.70 -6.62 -5.32
C ALA A 76 -9.43 -7.54 -4.34
N ILE A 77 -10.06 -8.59 -4.87
CA ILE A 77 -10.73 -9.62 -4.05
C ILE A 77 -9.68 -10.39 -3.23
N ALA A 78 -8.55 -10.79 -3.83
CA ALA A 78 -7.45 -11.44 -3.11
C ALA A 78 -6.93 -10.61 -1.92
N ASN A 79 -6.83 -9.28 -2.07
CA ASN A 79 -6.43 -8.37 -1.01
C ASN A 79 -7.44 -8.35 0.15
N ILE A 80 -8.74 -8.35 -0.15
CA ILE A 80 -9.80 -8.43 0.88
C ILE A 80 -9.66 -9.72 1.68
N PHE A 81 -9.54 -10.88 1.01
CA PHE A 81 -9.36 -12.16 1.70
C PHE A 81 -8.06 -12.20 2.51
N THR A 82 -6.98 -11.60 2.01
CA THR A 82 -5.71 -11.49 2.73
C THR A 82 -5.87 -10.68 4.02
N ILE A 83 -6.56 -9.53 3.94
CA ILE A 83 -6.85 -8.68 5.10
C ILE A 83 -7.72 -9.43 6.12
N PHE A 84 -8.77 -10.12 5.68
CA PHE A 84 -9.60 -10.94 6.58
C PHE A 84 -8.79 -12.05 7.24
N THR A 85 -7.94 -12.74 6.50
CA THR A 85 -7.07 -13.81 7.04
C THR A 85 -6.11 -13.26 8.09
N LEU A 86 -5.51 -12.09 7.84
CA LEU A 86 -4.63 -11.40 8.78
C LEU A 86 -5.38 -10.98 10.05
N CYS A 87 -6.55 -10.35 9.90
CA CYS A 87 -7.34 -9.89 11.03
C CYS A 87 -7.81 -11.08 11.89
N TYR A 88 -8.36 -12.11 11.25
CA TYR A 88 -8.79 -13.33 11.93
C TYR A 88 -7.63 -13.97 12.71
N THR A 89 -6.49 -14.20 12.04
CA THR A 89 -5.35 -14.87 12.68
C THR A 89 -4.69 -14.00 13.74
N GLY A 90 -4.63 -12.69 13.56
CA GLY A 90 -4.09 -11.74 14.53
C GLY A 90 -4.94 -11.65 15.79
N VAL A 91 -6.26 -11.51 15.65
CA VAL A 91 -7.20 -11.53 16.80
C VAL A 91 -7.10 -12.85 17.55
N TYR A 92 -7.09 -13.98 16.84
CA TYR A 92 -6.93 -15.30 17.47
C TYR A 92 -5.57 -15.47 18.15
N THR A 93 -4.49 -14.91 17.59
CA THR A 93 -3.17 -14.89 18.24
C THR A 93 -3.24 -14.17 19.58
N ILE A 94 -3.76 -12.93 19.58
CA ILE A 94 -3.89 -12.11 20.80
C ILE A 94 -4.75 -12.83 21.83
N TYR A 95 -5.93 -13.30 21.43
CA TYR A 95 -6.84 -14.05 22.29
C TYR A 95 -6.20 -15.33 22.85
N ALA A 96 -5.47 -16.09 22.03
CA ALA A 96 -4.82 -17.31 22.46
C ALA A 96 -3.71 -17.06 23.48
N PHE A 97 -2.94 -15.98 23.37
CA PHE A 97 -1.96 -15.61 24.39
C PHE A 97 -2.60 -15.09 25.68
N ILE A 98 -3.64 -14.25 25.58
CA ILE A 98 -4.37 -13.75 26.76
C ILE A 98 -5.02 -14.90 27.54
N LYS A 99 -5.62 -15.86 26.83
CA LYS A 99 -6.24 -17.07 27.41
C LYS A 99 -5.28 -18.24 27.57
N ARG A 100 -3.98 -18.03 27.32
CA ARG A 100 -2.91 -19.04 27.46
C ARG A 100 -3.24 -20.38 26.83
N LYS A 101 -3.87 -20.35 25.65
CA LYS A 101 -4.21 -21.55 24.92
C LYS A 101 -2.94 -22.24 24.44
N ALA A 102 -2.96 -23.57 24.46
CA ALA A 102 -1.79 -24.36 24.08
C ALA A 102 -1.37 -24.24 22.61
N ASN A 103 -2.23 -23.68 21.76
CA ASN A 103 -1.97 -23.38 20.36
C ASN A 103 -1.59 -21.91 20.11
N ALA A 104 -1.35 -21.09 21.14
CA ALA A 104 -0.99 -19.68 20.99
C ALA A 104 0.22 -19.46 20.07
N VAL A 105 1.28 -20.26 20.26
CA VAL A 105 2.51 -20.20 19.46
C VAL A 105 2.25 -20.55 17.99
N PHE A 106 1.32 -21.48 17.72
CA PHE A 106 0.94 -21.83 16.35
C PHE A 106 0.30 -20.63 15.65
N TYR A 107 -0.68 -19.97 16.28
CA TYR A 107 -1.30 -18.78 15.72
C TYR A 107 -0.29 -17.64 15.54
N ALA A 108 0.61 -17.45 16.50
CA ALA A 108 1.67 -16.44 16.42
C ALA A 108 2.55 -16.62 15.17
N LYS A 109 3.04 -17.84 14.96
CA LYS A 109 3.86 -18.18 13.79
C LYS A 109 3.08 -18.03 12.49
N THR A 110 1.82 -18.46 12.50
CA THR A 110 0.94 -18.35 11.33
C THR A 110 0.69 -16.89 10.98
N TYR A 111 0.38 -16.05 11.96
CA TYR A 111 0.18 -14.61 11.77
C TYR A 111 1.45 -13.92 11.25
N ALA A 112 2.61 -14.22 11.83
CA ALA A 112 3.89 -13.68 11.36
C ALA A 112 4.20 -14.10 9.92
N GLY A 113 3.93 -15.35 9.55
CA GLY A 113 4.07 -15.84 8.17
C GLY A 113 3.11 -15.15 7.20
N LEU A 114 1.84 -14.94 7.59
CA LEU A 114 0.86 -14.21 6.79
C LEU A 114 1.26 -12.74 6.61
N MET A 115 1.81 -12.10 7.63
CA MET A 115 2.33 -10.73 7.52
C MET A 115 3.45 -10.64 6.48
N LEU A 116 4.38 -11.60 6.48
CA LEU A 116 5.43 -11.67 5.44
C LEU A 116 4.83 -11.83 4.05
N PHE A 117 3.91 -12.79 3.89
CA PHE A 117 3.24 -13.03 2.63
C PHE A 117 2.50 -11.79 2.09
N ALA A 118 1.72 -11.12 2.95
CA ALA A 118 0.99 -9.92 2.56
C ALA A 118 1.92 -8.78 2.11
N ASN A 119 3.03 -8.55 2.82
CA ASN A 119 4.01 -7.55 2.40
C ASN A 119 4.70 -7.91 1.08
N ILE A 120 4.93 -9.20 0.80
CA ILE A 120 5.46 -9.66 -0.50
C ILE A 120 4.45 -9.38 -1.62
N LEU A 121 3.17 -9.72 -1.44
CA LEU A 121 2.14 -9.49 -2.45
C LEU A 121 2.00 -8.01 -2.80
N ILE A 122 1.98 -7.14 -1.79
CA ILE A 122 1.89 -5.69 -1.99
C ILE A 122 3.14 -5.18 -2.70
N LEU A 123 4.33 -5.69 -2.36
CA LEU A 123 5.56 -5.32 -3.03
C LEU A 123 5.55 -5.72 -4.52
N ILE A 124 5.10 -6.94 -4.85
CA ILE A 124 4.96 -7.39 -6.24
C ILE A 124 3.99 -6.48 -7.01
N THR A 125 2.85 -6.17 -6.42
CA THR A 125 1.83 -5.30 -7.04
C THR A 125 2.40 -3.89 -7.27
N SER A 126 3.04 -3.31 -6.25
CA SER A 126 3.64 -1.96 -6.33
C SER A 126 4.77 -1.86 -7.35
N LEU A 127 5.62 -2.90 -7.42
CA LEU A 127 6.70 -2.99 -8.42
C LEU A 127 6.14 -3.11 -9.84
N THR A 128 5.05 -3.86 -10.00
CA THR A 128 4.42 -4.08 -11.31
C THR A 128 3.63 -2.86 -11.77
N GLU A 129 3.12 -2.03 -10.87
CA GLU A 129 2.47 -0.77 -11.25
C GLU A 129 3.47 0.37 -11.49
N GLY A 130 4.77 0.15 -11.24
CA GLY A 130 5.81 1.15 -11.42
C GLY A 130 5.83 2.24 -10.34
N HIS A 131 5.05 2.07 -9.27
CA HIS A 131 5.00 2.96 -8.11
C HIS A 131 6.15 2.63 -7.15
N LEU A 132 7.37 3.08 -7.48
CA LEU A 132 8.49 3.07 -6.54
C LEU A 132 8.35 4.27 -5.57
N THR A 133 7.30 4.28 -4.74
CA THR A 133 7.02 5.35 -3.77
C THR A 133 7.67 5.08 -2.41
N ALA A 134 7.62 6.08 -1.52
CA ALA A 134 8.05 5.95 -0.12
C ALA A 134 7.37 4.76 0.61
N ASP A 135 6.22 4.29 0.12
CA ASP A 135 5.50 3.14 0.64
C ASP A 135 6.29 1.84 0.49
N CYS A 136 7.16 1.72 -0.52
CA CYS A 136 8.03 0.57 -0.70
C CYS A 136 8.97 0.36 0.49
N LEU A 137 9.50 1.43 1.09
CA LEU A 137 10.32 1.36 2.31
C LEU A 137 9.51 0.89 3.51
N VAL A 138 8.22 1.27 3.58
CA VAL A 138 7.31 0.82 4.65
C VAL A 138 7.07 -0.69 4.54
N TYR A 139 6.80 -1.21 3.34
CA TYR A 139 6.62 -2.65 3.11
C TYR A 139 7.91 -3.44 3.35
N LEU A 140 9.07 -2.89 2.95
CA LEU A 140 10.38 -3.49 3.26
C LEU A 140 10.64 -3.56 4.77
N GLY A 141 10.32 -2.48 5.49
CA GLY A 141 10.36 -2.45 6.96
C GLY A 141 9.41 -3.48 7.58
N GLY A 142 8.22 -3.65 7.00
CA GLY A 142 7.26 -4.69 7.37
C GLY A 142 7.83 -6.11 7.21
N LEU A 143 8.55 -6.38 6.11
CA LEU A 143 9.25 -7.65 5.89
C LEU A 143 10.34 -7.89 6.94
N CYS A 144 11.20 -6.90 7.19
CA CYS A 144 12.24 -6.99 8.21
C CYS A 144 11.63 -7.30 9.59
N LEU A 145 10.57 -6.58 9.97
CA LEU A 145 9.87 -6.80 11.24
C LEU A 145 9.24 -8.19 11.31
N GLY A 146 8.61 -8.66 10.23
CA GLY A 146 8.06 -10.02 10.13
C GLY A 146 9.13 -11.10 10.31
N ILE A 147 10.30 -10.93 9.69
CA ILE A 147 11.45 -11.84 9.81
C ILE A 147 11.96 -11.83 11.26
N SER A 148 12.11 -10.66 11.87
CA SER A 148 12.54 -10.54 13.28
C SER A 148 11.58 -11.26 14.22
N TRP A 149 10.26 -11.11 14.02
CA TRP A 149 9.27 -11.81 14.83
C TRP A 149 9.26 -13.32 14.59
N MET A 150 9.41 -13.75 13.34
CA MET A 150 9.57 -15.17 13.02
C MET A 150 10.79 -15.77 13.72
N GLY A 151 11.94 -15.09 13.65
CA GLY A 151 13.16 -15.50 14.35
C GLY A 151 12.93 -15.60 15.86
N TYR A 152 12.33 -14.58 16.47
CA TYR A 152 11.99 -14.58 17.89
C TYR A 152 11.08 -15.76 18.28
N LEU A 153 10.02 -16.02 17.52
CA LEU A 153 9.05 -17.09 17.80
C LEU A 153 9.63 -18.52 17.60
N PHE A 154 10.71 -18.66 16.83
CA PHE A 154 11.39 -19.95 16.63
C PHE A 154 12.50 -20.20 17.65
N VAL A 155 13.26 -19.16 18.00
CA VAL A 155 14.46 -19.27 18.83
C VAL A 155 14.16 -19.09 20.32
N SER A 156 13.18 -18.25 20.69
CA SER A 156 12.97 -17.88 22.09
C SER A 156 12.47 -19.05 22.96
N THR A 157 13.24 -19.38 24.00
CA THR A 157 12.89 -20.36 25.04
C THR A 157 11.67 -19.91 25.86
N LYS A 158 11.50 -18.60 26.07
CA LYS A 158 10.33 -18.03 26.80
C LYS A 158 8.99 -18.31 26.12
N VAL A 159 8.97 -18.47 24.80
CA VAL A 159 7.77 -18.85 24.03
C VAL A 159 7.50 -20.36 24.13
N LYS A 160 8.55 -21.17 24.30
CA LYS A 160 8.47 -22.62 24.50
C LYS A 160 8.07 -23.00 25.94
N GLU A 161 8.47 -22.20 26.93
CA GLU A 161 8.17 -22.43 28.35
C GLU A 161 6.74 -22.03 28.76
N LEU A 162 6.15 -21.02 28.11
CA LEU A 162 4.78 -20.58 28.40
C LEU A 162 3.69 -21.58 27.96
N VAL A 163 4.05 -22.60 27.17
CA VAL A 163 3.11 -23.52 26.52
C VAL A 163 3.64 -24.96 26.58
N HIS A 164 3.04 -25.79 27.44
CA HIS A 164 3.41 -27.20 27.59
C HIS A 164 3.26 -27.96 26.26
N SER A 165 4.20 -28.85 25.95
CA SER A 165 4.31 -29.59 24.68
C SER A 165 3.10 -30.48 24.34
N ALA A 166 2.27 -30.82 25.33
CA ALA A 166 1.21 -31.82 25.24
C ALA A 166 -0.07 -31.36 24.48
N CYS A 167 -0.19 -30.11 24.04
CA CYS A 167 -1.41 -29.61 23.38
C CYS A 167 -1.14 -28.70 22.17
N ARG A 168 -0.15 -29.04 21.33
CA ARG A 168 0.23 -28.25 20.13
C ARG A 168 -0.78 -28.26 18.98
N ASN A 169 -1.86 -29.03 19.06
CA ASN A 169 -2.84 -29.09 17.97
C ASN A 169 -3.93 -28.04 18.17
N ALA A 170 -3.99 -27.05 17.27
CA ALA A 170 -5.16 -26.19 17.16
C ALA A 170 -6.40 -27.03 16.82
N PRO A 171 -7.63 -26.59 17.21
CA PRO A 171 -8.85 -27.25 16.76
C PRO A 171 -8.82 -27.34 15.23
N GLN A 172 -9.06 -28.53 14.68
CA GLN A 172 -8.95 -28.83 13.25
C GLN A 172 -9.72 -27.82 12.38
N MET A 173 -10.85 -27.32 12.89
CA MET A 173 -11.70 -26.31 12.26
C MET A 173 -11.01 -24.96 12.07
N ASN A 174 -10.30 -24.43 13.07
CA ASN A 174 -9.61 -23.14 12.96
C ASN A 174 -8.44 -23.21 11.96
N ARG A 175 -7.77 -24.36 11.89
CA ARG A 175 -6.71 -24.60 10.92
C ARG A 175 -7.28 -24.67 9.49
N ALA A 176 -8.41 -25.35 9.31
CA ALA A 176 -9.08 -25.44 8.02
C ALA A 176 -9.54 -24.06 7.52
N VAL A 177 -10.11 -23.21 8.40
CA VAL A 177 -10.52 -21.83 8.03
C VAL A 177 -9.33 -20.99 7.58
N ILE A 178 -8.21 -21.00 8.33
CA ILE A 178 -7.01 -20.23 7.95
C ILE A 178 -6.46 -20.73 6.60
N ILE A 179 -6.36 -22.04 6.41
CA ILE A 179 -5.88 -22.63 5.16
C ILE A 179 -6.83 -22.26 4.00
N GLY A 180 -8.15 -22.34 4.20
CA GLY A 180 -9.14 -22.00 3.19
C GLY A 180 -9.07 -20.54 2.77
N LEU A 181 -9.02 -19.61 3.72
CA LEU A 181 -8.93 -18.18 3.43
C LEU A 181 -7.58 -17.82 2.76
N PHE A 182 -6.48 -18.41 3.23
CA PHE A 182 -5.16 -18.21 2.64
C PHE A 182 -5.09 -18.75 1.21
N THR A 183 -5.52 -19.99 0.99
CA THR A 183 -5.52 -20.62 -0.35
C THR A 183 -6.41 -19.87 -1.32
N THR A 184 -7.59 -19.41 -0.88
CA THR A 184 -8.46 -18.54 -1.68
C THR A 184 -7.75 -17.26 -2.10
N SER A 185 -7.06 -16.60 -1.16
CA SER A 185 -6.28 -15.38 -1.45
C SER A 185 -5.19 -15.64 -2.49
N VAL A 186 -4.44 -16.74 -2.36
CA VAL A 186 -3.37 -17.12 -3.29
C VAL A 186 -3.93 -17.42 -4.68
N VAL A 187 -5.00 -18.21 -4.77
CA VAL A 187 -5.62 -18.58 -6.06
C VAL A 187 -6.13 -17.34 -6.79
N LEU A 188 -6.85 -16.46 -6.10
CA LEU A 188 -7.35 -15.22 -6.68
C LEU A 188 -6.20 -14.31 -7.14
N PHE A 189 -5.13 -14.20 -6.36
CA PHE A 189 -3.95 -13.42 -6.76
C PHE A 189 -3.31 -13.99 -8.04
N LEU A 190 -3.11 -15.31 -8.10
CA LEU A 190 -2.57 -15.97 -9.28
C LEU A 190 -3.46 -15.81 -10.51
N LEU A 191 -4.78 -15.87 -10.34
CA LEU A 191 -5.74 -15.65 -11.43
C LEU A 191 -5.74 -14.19 -11.94
N GLY A 192 -5.47 -13.22 -11.08
CA GLY A 192 -5.36 -11.80 -11.49
C GLY A 192 -3.97 -11.38 -11.97
N THR A 193 -2.94 -12.19 -11.74
CA THR A 193 -1.56 -11.88 -12.14
C THR A 193 -1.41 -11.70 -13.67
N PRO A 194 -2.01 -12.53 -14.54
CA PRO A 194 -1.95 -12.34 -15.99
C PRO A 194 -2.47 -10.97 -16.43
N ASP A 195 -3.61 -10.52 -15.90
CA ASP A 195 -4.19 -9.21 -16.25
C ASP A 195 -3.29 -8.06 -15.79
N LEU A 196 -2.72 -8.16 -14.59
CA LEU A 196 -1.76 -7.19 -14.06
C LEU A 196 -0.51 -7.08 -14.96
N VAL A 197 0.08 -8.22 -15.32
CA VAL A 197 1.27 -8.28 -16.18
C VAL A 197 0.95 -7.80 -17.59
N MET A 198 -0.19 -8.18 -18.16
CA MET A 198 -0.63 -7.72 -19.47
C MET A 198 -0.86 -6.22 -19.49
N ASN A 199 -1.49 -5.64 -18.46
CA ASN A 199 -1.68 -4.21 -18.35
C ASN A 199 -0.35 -3.46 -18.25
N PHE A 200 0.57 -3.93 -17.40
CA PHE A 200 1.89 -3.32 -17.27
C PHE A 200 2.70 -3.39 -18.57
N THR A 201 2.79 -4.58 -19.18
CA THR A 201 3.55 -4.78 -20.42
C THR A 201 2.95 -4.00 -21.57
N THR A 202 1.61 -3.93 -21.66
CA THR A 202 0.91 -3.11 -22.67
C THR A 202 1.21 -1.64 -22.49
N LYS A 203 1.09 -1.11 -21.26
CA LYS A 203 1.44 0.30 -20.95
C LYS A 203 2.91 0.60 -21.26
N ALA A 204 3.82 -0.29 -20.90
CA ALA A 204 5.25 -0.15 -21.17
C ALA A 204 5.55 -0.17 -22.69
N LYS A 205 4.89 -1.07 -23.43
CA LYS A 205 5.00 -1.16 -24.88
C LYS A 205 4.46 0.09 -25.56
N GLN A 206 3.25 0.55 -25.21
CA GLN A 206 2.66 1.79 -25.72
C GLN A 206 3.56 3.00 -25.46
N LYS A 207 4.12 3.10 -24.24
CA LYS A 207 5.06 4.17 -23.88
C LYS A 207 6.31 4.14 -24.75
N LYS A 208 6.90 2.95 -24.95
CA LYS A 208 8.09 2.77 -25.80
C LYS A 208 7.79 3.12 -27.26
N GLU A 209 6.65 2.66 -27.79
CA GLU A 209 6.19 2.97 -29.14
C GLU A 209 6.04 4.48 -29.33
N MET A 210 5.34 5.17 -28.41
CA MET A 210 5.21 6.63 -28.44
C MET A 210 6.55 7.36 -28.41
N LEU A 211 7.49 6.95 -27.55
CA LEU A 211 8.81 7.57 -27.45
C LEU A 211 9.65 7.36 -28.71
N SER A 212 9.40 6.29 -29.47
CA SER A 212 10.10 6.01 -30.73
C SER A 212 9.51 6.72 -31.96
N ARG A 213 8.36 7.39 -31.83
CA ARG A 213 7.72 8.08 -32.96
C ARG A 213 8.54 9.28 -33.42
N LYS A 214 8.61 9.46 -34.74
CA LYS A 214 9.17 10.66 -35.36
C LYS A 214 8.21 11.83 -35.17
N LEU A 215 8.55 12.71 -34.22
CA LEU A 215 7.78 13.92 -33.94
C LEU A 215 8.14 15.05 -34.91
N GLN A 216 7.18 15.97 -35.12
CA GLN A 216 7.49 17.24 -35.77
C GLN A 216 8.43 18.09 -34.89
N PRO A 217 9.23 19.02 -35.46
CA PRO A 217 10.21 19.80 -34.71
C PRO A 217 9.64 20.57 -33.51
N ASN A 218 8.38 21.00 -33.60
CA ASN A 218 7.64 21.73 -32.57
C ASN A 218 6.78 20.82 -31.67
N GLN A 219 6.88 19.50 -31.78
CA GLN A 219 6.14 18.55 -30.95
C GLN A 219 7.03 17.94 -29.87
N ARG A 220 6.41 17.58 -28.74
CA ARG A 220 7.08 16.91 -27.62
C ARG A 220 6.20 15.79 -27.08
N THR A 221 6.84 14.76 -26.50
CA THR A 221 6.17 13.64 -25.86
C THR A 221 6.96 13.11 -24.67
N ASN A 222 6.25 12.50 -23.73
CA ASN A 222 6.80 11.70 -22.64
C ASN A 222 6.47 10.20 -22.76
N GLY A 223 5.83 9.78 -23.84
CA GLY A 223 5.30 8.43 -24.00
C GLY A 223 3.88 8.22 -23.47
N VAL A 224 3.23 9.25 -22.92
CA VAL A 224 1.81 9.20 -22.49
C VAL A 224 0.95 10.07 -23.40
N PHE A 225 1.42 11.26 -23.74
CA PHE A 225 0.75 12.16 -24.67
C PHE A 225 1.76 12.84 -25.60
N ILE A 226 1.26 13.33 -26.73
CA ILE A 226 1.98 14.22 -27.65
C ILE A 226 1.29 15.58 -27.60
N PHE A 227 2.06 16.66 -27.60
CA PHE A 227 1.54 18.01 -27.73
C PHE A 227 2.40 18.85 -28.66
N THR A 228 1.82 19.94 -29.16
CA THR A 228 2.52 20.92 -29.99
C THR A 228 2.83 22.16 -29.15
N ILE A 229 4.07 22.64 -29.22
CA ILE A 229 4.50 23.86 -28.53
C ILE A 229 3.76 25.04 -29.17
N PRO A 230 2.98 25.83 -28.40
CA PRO A 230 2.27 26.99 -28.94
C PRO A 230 3.23 28.02 -29.52
N LYS A 231 2.78 28.76 -30.53
CA LYS A 231 3.64 29.72 -31.22
C LYS A 231 4.23 30.76 -30.25
N GLY A 232 5.55 30.97 -30.34
CA GLY A 232 6.28 31.93 -29.51
C GLY A 232 6.63 31.44 -28.10
N PHE A 233 6.27 30.21 -27.73
CA PHE A 233 6.72 29.58 -26.49
C PHE A 233 7.99 28.77 -26.73
N THR A 234 8.88 28.79 -25.74
CA THR A 234 9.98 27.82 -25.61
C THR A 234 9.55 26.70 -24.68
N CYS A 235 10.08 25.49 -24.88
CA CYS A 235 9.76 24.34 -24.05
C CYS A 235 11.03 23.74 -23.44
N ASN A 236 11.09 23.72 -22.12
CA ASN A 236 12.13 23.05 -21.37
C ASN A 236 11.54 21.76 -20.77
N ARG A 237 12.22 20.64 -20.98
CA ARG A 237 11.91 19.40 -20.26
C ARG A 237 12.67 19.44 -18.94
N GLN A 238 11.97 19.56 -17.82
CA GLN A 238 12.62 19.42 -16.53
C GLN A 238 12.79 17.92 -16.21
N GLN A 239 14.02 17.52 -15.87
CA GLN A 239 14.20 16.31 -15.07
C GLN A 239 13.99 16.74 -13.61
N PRO A 240 12.93 16.28 -12.94
CA PRO A 240 12.64 16.73 -11.61
C PRO A 240 13.80 16.40 -10.65
N LYS A 241 14.30 17.41 -9.95
CA LYS A 241 15.47 17.31 -9.04
C LYS A 241 15.20 16.42 -7.83
N LYS A 242 13.93 16.15 -7.53
CA LYS A 242 13.46 15.14 -6.57
C LYS A 242 12.49 14.22 -7.30
N LYS A 243 12.45 12.93 -6.96
CA LYS A 243 11.32 12.05 -7.35
C LYS A 243 10.07 12.46 -6.55
N LEU A 244 9.57 13.66 -6.76
CA LEU A 244 8.22 14.00 -6.36
C LEU A 244 7.27 13.37 -7.39
N PRO A 245 6.13 12.80 -6.97
CA PRO A 245 5.19 12.18 -7.89
C PRO A 245 4.60 13.17 -8.92
N ILE A 246 4.77 14.48 -8.73
CA ILE A 246 4.05 15.52 -9.49
C ILE A 246 4.89 16.80 -9.68
N ASP A 247 6.00 16.68 -10.39
CA ASP A 247 6.71 17.85 -10.95
C ASP A 247 6.31 18.04 -12.42
N PRO A 248 6.22 19.30 -12.92
CA PRO A 248 5.91 19.56 -14.32
C PRO A 248 6.94 18.91 -15.22
N LEU A 249 6.48 17.99 -16.06
CA LEU A 249 7.34 17.24 -16.96
C LEU A 249 7.82 18.10 -18.13
N PHE A 250 6.99 19.06 -18.52
CA PHE A 250 7.31 20.09 -19.50
C PHE A 250 6.92 21.45 -18.95
N GLU A 251 7.81 22.41 -19.12
CA GLU A 251 7.51 23.82 -18.87
C GLU A 251 7.60 24.60 -20.18
N LEU A 252 6.57 25.40 -20.42
CA LEU A 252 6.46 26.33 -21.51
C LEU A 252 6.67 27.74 -20.97
N HIS A 253 7.46 28.53 -21.69
CA HIS A 253 7.73 29.90 -21.31
C HIS A 253 7.59 30.85 -22.49
N ASN A 254 6.95 31.99 -22.26
CA ASN A 254 6.89 33.11 -23.18
C ASN A 254 7.07 34.40 -22.37
N LYS A 255 8.09 35.20 -22.72
CA LYS A 255 8.47 36.44 -22.03
C LYS A 255 7.32 37.46 -21.90
N TYR A 256 6.38 37.47 -22.85
CA TYR A 256 5.32 38.47 -22.95
C TYR A 256 3.96 38.00 -22.44
N VAL A 257 3.79 36.69 -22.22
CA VAL A 257 2.50 36.10 -21.82
C VAL A 257 2.60 35.50 -20.42
N GLY A 258 3.60 34.66 -20.19
CA GLY A 258 3.72 33.86 -18.96
C GLY A 258 4.25 32.46 -19.23
N GLY A 259 3.88 31.50 -18.39
CA GLY A 259 4.35 30.12 -18.50
C GLY A 259 3.30 29.07 -18.17
N ALA A 260 3.52 27.85 -18.67
CA ALA A 260 2.62 26.71 -18.43
C ALA A 260 3.40 25.44 -18.12
N GLY A 261 3.03 24.74 -17.05
CA GLY A 261 3.51 23.41 -16.69
C GLY A 261 2.56 22.33 -17.16
N LEU A 262 3.09 21.24 -17.72
CA LEU A 262 2.33 20.07 -18.15
C LEU A 262 2.79 18.81 -17.42
N THR A 263 1.84 18.03 -16.91
CA THR A 263 2.08 16.76 -16.22
C THR A 263 1.12 15.70 -16.75
N ALA A 264 1.56 14.43 -16.81
CA ALA A 264 0.74 13.30 -17.24
C ALA A 264 0.49 12.31 -16.10
N PHE A 265 -0.63 11.59 -16.18
CA PHE A 265 -0.99 10.51 -15.26
C PHE A 265 -1.83 9.44 -15.97
N TYR A 266 -1.94 8.25 -15.38
CA TYR A 266 -2.86 7.19 -15.82
C TYR A 266 -4.07 7.11 -14.90
N LEU A 267 -5.27 6.96 -15.45
CA LEU A 267 -6.53 6.92 -14.70
C LEU A 267 -6.65 5.68 -13.81
N SER A 268 -6.13 4.55 -14.29
CA SER A 268 -6.09 3.27 -13.56
C SER A 268 -5.29 3.31 -12.26
N ASP A 269 -4.49 4.36 -12.06
CA ASP A 269 -3.73 4.52 -10.84
C ASP A 269 -4.64 5.22 -9.84
N GLU A 270 -4.85 4.62 -8.65
CA GLU A 270 -5.59 5.17 -7.47
C GLU A 270 -5.06 6.56 -7.02
N TYR A 271 -4.02 7.04 -7.69
CA TYR A 271 -3.39 8.33 -7.57
C TYR A 271 -4.05 9.44 -8.38
N THR A 272 -4.92 9.20 -9.37
CA THR A 272 -5.42 10.28 -10.24
C THR A 272 -6.12 11.41 -9.47
N GLU A 273 -7.06 11.05 -8.59
CA GLU A 273 -7.77 12.03 -7.77
C GLU A 273 -6.83 12.68 -6.74
N LYS A 274 -5.95 11.90 -6.09
CA LYS A 274 -4.95 12.41 -5.16
C LYS A 274 -3.97 13.37 -5.83
N VAL A 275 -3.53 13.07 -7.05
CA VAL A 275 -2.61 13.87 -7.88
C VAL A 275 -3.29 15.17 -8.27
N TYR A 276 -4.52 15.10 -8.80
CA TYR A 276 -5.32 16.27 -9.12
C TYR A 276 -5.49 17.20 -7.91
N TRP A 277 -6.05 16.69 -6.80
CA TRP A 277 -6.31 17.49 -5.61
C TRP A 277 -5.05 18.01 -4.95
N SER A 278 -3.98 17.22 -4.90
CA SER A 278 -2.71 17.66 -4.30
C SER A 278 -2.04 18.75 -5.14
N TRP A 279 -2.14 18.70 -6.48
CA TRP A 279 -1.56 19.73 -7.34
C TRP A 279 -2.33 21.05 -7.24
N GLU A 280 -3.67 21.02 -7.33
CA GLU A 280 -4.47 22.24 -7.18
C GLU A 280 -4.31 22.85 -5.79
N LYS A 281 -4.41 22.05 -4.71
CA LYS A 281 -4.20 22.54 -3.33
C LYS A 281 -2.78 23.02 -3.10
N GLY A 282 -1.78 22.33 -3.65
CA GLY A 282 -0.37 22.69 -3.51
C GLY A 282 -0.07 24.07 -4.11
N ILE A 283 -0.62 24.35 -5.28
CA ILE A 283 -0.51 25.66 -5.91
C ILE A 283 -1.28 26.72 -5.11
N LEU A 284 -2.53 26.44 -4.71
CA LEU A 284 -3.33 27.40 -3.93
C LEU A 284 -2.66 27.81 -2.62
N LYS A 285 -2.00 26.87 -1.93
CA LYS A 285 -1.23 27.16 -0.71
C LYS A 285 -0.13 28.21 -0.90
N SER A 286 0.47 28.28 -2.08
CA SER A 286 1.49 29.30 -2.39
C SER A 286 0.92 30.72 -2.53
N PHE A 287 -0.41 30.82 -2.54
CA PHE A 287 -1.19 32.04 -2.62
C PHE A 287 -2.10 32.22 -1.41
N ASP A 288 -1.88 31.54 -0.29
CA ASP A 288 -2.69 31.71 0.94
C ASP A 288 -2.59 33.14 1.51
N ASP A 289 -1.55 33.89 1.11
CA ASP A 289 -1.37 35.31 1.45
C ASP A 289 -2.29 36.25 0.66
N VAL A 290 -2.94 35.74 -0.38
CA VAL A 290 -3.89 36.47 -1.22
C VAL A 290 -5.18 35.63 -1.36
N SER A 291 -6.27 36.20 -1.88
CA SER A 291 -7.51 35.44 -2.11
C SER A 291 -7.73 35.23 -3.61
N PRO A 292 -7.32 34.08 -4.19
CA PRO A 292 -7.57 33.79 -5.60
C PRO A 292 -9.06 33.76 -5.91
N GLN A 293 -9.52 34.64 -6.80
CA GLN A 293 -10.92 34.73 -7.19
C GLN A 293 -11.20 33.78 -8.37
N LEU A 294 -12.17 32.87 -8.24
CA LEU A 294 -12.62 32.06 -9.37
C LEU A 294 -13.41 32.92 -10.36
N ILE A 295 -12.93 33.00 -11.60
CA ILE A 295 -13.54 33.80 -12.66
C ILE A 295 -14.32 32.92 -13.64
N ALA A 296 -13.83 31.71 -13.90
CA ALA A 296 -14.48 30.77 -14.78
C ALA A 296 -14.20 29.34 -14.35
N GLU A 297 -15.20 28.48 -14.49
CA GLU A 297 -15.03 27.04 -14.51
C GLU A 297 -15.96 26.42 -15.53
N GLY A 298 -15.59 25.23 -16.00
CA GLY A 298 -16.44 24.49 -16.91
C GLY A 298 -15.83 23.18 -17.34
N GLN A 299 -16.60 22.49 -18.18
CA GLN A 299 -16.22 21.22 -18.76
C GLN A 299 -16.60 21.22 -20.23
N GLU A 300 -15.69 20.75 -21.08
CA GLU A 300 -15.90 20.66 -22.52
C GLU A 300 -15.31 19.37 -23.11
N LYS A 301 -15.68 19.08 -24.36
CA LYS A 301 -15.13 17.95 -25.11
C LYS A 301 -14.13 18.45 -26.15
N ILE A 302 -12.87 18.06 -26.01
CA ILE A 302 -11.78 18.42 -26.94
C ILE A 302 -11.21 17.14 -27.53
N ASN A 303 -11.33 16.96 -28.86
CA ASN A 303 -10.86 15.77 -29.57
C ASN A 303 -11.37 14.44 -28.97
N GLY A 304 -12.62 14.43 -28.47
CA GLY A 304 -13.20 13.27 -27.79
C GLY A 304 -12.80 13.12 -26.31
N ASN A 305 -11.80 13.87 -25.85
CA ASN A 305 -11.37 13.90 -24.45
C ASN A 305 -12.24 14.84 -23.63
N THR A 306 -12.36 14.56 -22.34
CA THR A 306 -13.02 15.44 -21.39
C THR A 306 -12.03 16.46 -20.88
N CYS A 307 -12.27 17.74 -21.12
CA CYS A 307 -11.49 18.83 -20.54
C CYS A 307 -12.29 19.49 -19.42
N THR A 308 -11.75 19.52 -18.21
CA THR A 308 -12.29 20.34 -17.11
C THR A 308 -11.32 21.48 -16.88
N TYR A 309 -11.82 22.71 -16.85
CA TYR A 309 -11.00 23.90 -16.69
C TYR A 309 -11.49 24.79 -15.55
N ARG A 310 -10.54 25.50 -14.93
CA ARG A 310 -10.78 26.57 -13.96
C ARG A 310 -9.80 27.72 -14.20
N ILE A 311 -10.29 28.94 -14.05
CA ILE A 311 -9.50 30.16 -14.21
C ILE A 311 -9.69 30.99 -12.96
N ARG A 312 -8.58 31.33 -12.31
CA ARG A 312 -8.57 32.18 -11.12
C ARG A 312 -7.79 33.48 -11.37
N LYS A 313 -8.34 34.60 -10.90
CA LYS A 313 -7.63 35.88 -10.78
C LYS A 313 -6.83 35.87 -9.50
N ILE A 314 -5.57 36.26 -9.57
CA ILE A 314 -4.70 36.40 -8.41
C ILE A 314 -4.13 37.82 -8.45
N GLU A 315 -4.46 38.61 -7.44
CA GLU A 315 -3.93 39.95 -7.28
C GLU A 315 -2.84 39.91 -6.20
N LYS A 316 -1.59 40.17 -6.59
CA LYS A 316 -0.45 40.11 -5.68
C LYS A 316 0.48 41.29 -5.94
N LYS A 317 0.72 42.11 -4.90
CA LYS A 317 1.62 43.28 -4.95
C LYS A 317 1.29 44.28 -6.08
N GLY A 318 0.00 44.48 -6.38
CA GLY A 318 -0.46 45.40 -7.43
C GLY A 318 -0.43 44.82 -8.85
N GLU A 319 0.03 43.58 -9.03
CA GLU A 319 -0.02 42.86 -10.30
C GLU A 319 -1.20 41.89 -10.32
N THR A 320 -1.88 41.80 -11.48
CA THR A 320 -2.92 40.81 -11.74
C THR A 320 -2.35 39.67 -12.57
N ILE A 321 -2.44 38.45 -12.03
CA ILE A 321 -2.04 37.21 -12.70
C ILE A 321 -3.28 36.34 -12.84
N PHE A 322 -3.41 35.66 -13.97
CA PHE A 322 -4.44 34.66 -14.21
C PHE A 322 -3.81 33.28 -14.10
N TRP A 323 -4.34 32.46 -13.20
CA TRP A 323 -4.00 31.06 -13.11
C TRP A 323 -5.05 30.23 -13.84
N ARG A 324 -4.63 29.56 -14.91
CA ARG A 324 -5.46 28.68 -15.73
C ARG A 324 -5.09 27.24 -15.47
N TYR A 325 -6.06 26.48 -15.02
CA TYR A 325 -5.89 25.09 -14.66
C TYR A 325 -6.80 24.23 -15.52
N CYS A 326 -6.24 23.31 -16.29
CA CYS A 326 -6.98 22.41 -17.16
C CYS A 326 -6.59 20.97 -16.91
N ILE A 327 -7.57 20.07 -16.88
CA ILE A 327 -7.35 18.63 -16.87
C ILE A 327 -7.98 18.06 -18.13
N LEU A 328 -7.19 17.35 -18.92
CA LEU A 328 -7.65 16.65 -20.10
C LEU A 328 -7.60 15.15 -19.85
N ILE A 329 -8.74 14.45 -19.99
CA ILE A 329 -8.90 13.02 -19.70
C ILE A 329 -9.42 12.29 -20.94
N ASP A 330 -8.66 11.30 -21.38
CA ASP A 330 -9.14 10.26 -22.28
C ASP A 330 -9.56 9.03 -21.44
N LYS A 331 -10.87 8.87 -21.25
CA LYS A 331 -11.42 7.74 -20.50
C LYS A 331 -11.17 6.39 -21.19
N LYS A 332 -11.13 6.36 -22.52
CA LYS A 332 -10.96 5.10 -23.27
C LYS A 332 -9.54 4.57 -23.15
N LYS A 333 -8.57 5.49 -23.10
CA LYS A 333 -7.14 5.14 -23.00
C LYS A 333 -6.61 5.16 -21.58
N GLU A 334 -7.45 5.52 -20.62
CA GLU A 334 -7.10 5.68 -19.21
C GLU A 334 -5.88 6.60 -19.01
N LYS A 335 -5.81 7.69 -19.76
CA LYS A 335 -4.71 8.67 -19.71
C LYS A 335 -5.23 10.07 -19.42
N GLY A 336 -4.45 10.83 -18.67
CA GLY A 336 -4.76 12.22 -18.37
C GLY A 336 -3.55 13.14 -18.43
N CYS A 337 -3.82 14.42 -18.65
CA CYS A 337 -2.83 15.50 -18.64
C CYS A 337 -3.38 16.68 -17.84
N ILE A 338 -2.56 17.22 -16.95
CA ILE A 338 -2.83 18.48 -16.26
C ILE A 338 -1.99 19.58 -16.89
N ILE A 339 -2.62 20.72 -17.14
CA ILE A 339 -1.99 21.95 -17.57
C ILE A 339 -2.24 22.99 -16.49
N SER A 340 -1.17 23.57 -15.96
CA SER A 340 -1.23 24.69 -15.00
C SER A 340 -0.44 25.85 -15.58
N ALA A 341 -1.11 26.96 -15.86
CA ALA A 341 -0.51 28.10 -16.52
C ALA A 341 -0.76 29.40 -15.76
N PHE A 342 0.27 30.24 -15.70
CA PHE A 342 0.20 31.58 -15.13
C PHE A 342 0.48 32.58 -16.24
N ASP A 343 -0.47 33.47 -16.51
CA ASP A 343 -0.35 34.50 -17.53
C ASP A 343 -0.92 35.85 -17.11
N ASN A 344 -0.63 36.88 -17.90
CA ASN A 344 -1.09 38.25 -17.70
C ASN A 344 -2.52 38.53 -18.22
N GLY A 345 -3.25 37.51 -18.68
CA GLY A 345 -4.62 37.65 -19.18
C GLY A 345 -4.77 38.14 -20.63
N VAL A 346 -3.69 38.53 -21.30
CA VAL A 346 -3.74 39.18 -22.63
C VAL A 346 -3.88 38.17 -23.78
N SER A 347 -3.40 36.93 -23.61
CA SER A 347 -3.44 35.89 -24.65
C SER A 347 -4.09 34.62 -24.11
N VAL A 348 -5.37 34.40 -24.43
CA VAL A 348 -6.09 33.18 -24.02
C VAL A 348 -5.90 32.04 -25.04
N GLY A 349 -5.57 32.38 -26.30
CA GLY A 349 -5.56 31.44 -27.41
C GLY A 349 -4.54 30.30 -27.27
N TYR A 350 -3.41 30.52 -26.59
CA TYR A 350 -2.35 29.51 -26.49
C TYR A 350 -2.77 28.29 -25.64
N ILE A 351 -3.64 28.46 -24.64
CA ILE A 351 -4.17 27.33 -23.85
C ILE A 351 -5.12 26.50 -24.69
N THR A 352 -5.96 27.15 -25.49
CA THR A 352 -6.85 26.46 -26.42
C THR A 352 -6.07 25.75 -27.53
N GLU A 353 -5.03 26.38 -28.09
CA GLU A 353 -4.10 25.74 -29.04
C GLU A 353 -3.42 24.52 -28.41
N LEU A 354 -2.90 24.68 -27.19
CA LEU A 354 -2.22 23.63 -26.45
C LEU A 354 -3.14 22.44 -26.17
N THR A 355 -4.31 22.67 -25.56
CA THR A 355 -5.30 21.63 -25.23
C THR A 355 -5.80 20.89 -26.47
N LYS A 356 -6.08 21.61 -27.58
CA LYS A 356 -6.46 21.00 -28.86
C LYS A 356 -5.33 20.22 -29.52
N SER A 357 -4.06 20.54 -29.21
CA SER A 357 -2.91 19.82 -29.76
C SER A 357 -2.62 18.50 -29.03
N ILE A 358 -3.15 18.31 -27.82
CA ILE A 358 -2.86 17.12 -27.01
C ILE A 358 -3.54 15.89 -27.62
N LYS A 359 -2.73 14.85 -27.82
CA LYS A 359 -3.17 13.54 -28.28
C LYS A 359 -2.68 12.47 -27.31
N PHE A 360 -3.63 11.75 -26.73
CA PHE A 360 -3.38 10.48 -26.06
C PHE A 360 -3.50 9.40 -27.14
N GLU A 361 -2.41 8.73 -27.49
CA GLU A 361 -2.45 7.61 -28.45
C GLU A 361 -2.45 6.26 -27.76
#